data_AF-A0A3Q8W5B3-F1
#
_entry.id   AF-A0A3Q8W5B3-F1
#
_cell.length_a   1.000
_cell.length_b   1.000
_cell.length_c   1.000
_cell.angle_alpha   90.00
_cell.angle_beta   90.00
_cell.angle_gamma   90.00
#
_symmetry.space_group_name_H-M   'P 1'
#
loop_
_entity.id
_entity.type
_entity.pdbx_description
1 polymer ?
#
loop_
_entity_poly.entity_id
_entity_poly.type
_entity_poly.pdbx_seq_one_letter_code
_entity_poly.pdbx_strand_id
1 'polypeptide(L)'
;MIEFLFLALVAAGLGWLLRRKHRRRVAAGSPAGIPGMARTPAGGGRWRSGRLYADGGAARWQPGRGPAVSLAGARATAVRAPSVREGLSINPGSRIVACDLEGGGTMEIAVMPLDLRELLEAVPEATGRPEPPQRPEPTG
;
A
#
# COMPACT_ATOMS: atom_id res chain seq x y z
N MET A 1 -37.32 -5.70 -5.48
CA MET A 1 -37.32 -5.09 -4.12
C MET A 1 -36.55 -5.95 -3.12
N ILE A 2 -36.88 -7.24 -2.97
CA ILE A 2 -36.18 -8.17 -2.05
C ILE A 2 -34.68 -8.31 -2.37
N GLU A 3 -34.30 -8.38 -3.63
CA GLU A 3 -32.90 -8.54 -4.04
C GLU A 3 -32.00 -7.36 -3.61
N PHE A 4 -32.48 -6.13 -3.75
CA PHE A 4 -31.78 -4.94 -3.28
C PHE A 4 -31.66 -4.88 -1.75
N LEU A 5 -32.68 -5.35 -1.03
CA LEU A 5 -32.63 -5.46 0.43
C LEU A 5 -31.60 -6.51 0.87
N PHE A 6 -31.51 -7.62 0.15
CA PHE A 6 -30.54 -8.68 0.43
C PHE A 6 -29.11 -8.20 0.19
N LEU A 7 -28.85 -7.51 -0.93
CA LEU A 7 -27.55 -6.93 -1.24
C LEU A 7 -27.13 -5.87 -0.21
N ALA A 8 -28.06 -5.02 0.22
CA ALA A 8 -27.80 -4.02 1.26
C ALA A 8 -27.45 -4.67 2.61
N LEU A 9 -28.15 -5.74 3.00
CA LEU A 9 -27.87 -6.51 4.22
C LEU A 9 -26.49 -7.17 4.17
N VAL A 10 -26.12 -7.76 3.03
CA VAL A 10 -24.80 -8.36 2.82
C VAL A 10 -23.70 -7.29 2.90
N ALA A 11 -23.87 -6.16 2.20
CA ALA A 11 -22.89 -5.06 2.24
C ALA A 11 -22.73 -4.47 3.65
N ALA A 12 -23.84 -4.27 4.37
CA ALA A 12 -23.81 -3.81 5.76
C ALA A 12 -23.14 -4.83 6.69
N GLY A 13 -23.41 -6.13 6.51
CA GLY A 13 -22.79 -7.21 7.27
C GLY A 13 -21.28 -7.30 7.06
N LEU A 14 -20.83 -7.21 5.80
CA LEU A 14 -19.40 -7.16 5.46
C LEU A 14 -18.72 -5.91 6.03
N GLY A 15 -19.34 -4.74 5.88
CA GLY A 15 -18.84 -3.48 6.46
C GLY A 15 -18.73 -3.55 7.98
N TRP A 16 -19.72 -4.13 8.65
CA TRP A 16 -19.72 -4.33 10.10
C TRP A 16 -18.63 -5.29 10.54
N LEU A 17 -18.41 -6.40 9.83
CA LEU A 17 -17.38 -7.39 10.17
C LEU A 17 -15.97 -6.80 10.03
N LEU A 18 -15.73 -6.05 8.95
CA LEU A 18 -14.47 -5.32 8.73
C LEU A 18 -14.24 -4.30 9.84
N ARG A 19 -15.27 -3.51 10.19
CA ARG A 19 -15.21 -2.54 11.29
C ARG A 19 -14.96 -3.21 12.64
N ARG A 20 -15.58 -4.37 12.91
CA ARG A 20 -15.39 -5.14 14.14
C ARG A 20 -13.97 -5.69 14.24
N LYS A 21 -13.42 -6.23 13.14
CA LYS A 21 -12.04 -6.71 13.07
C LYS A 21 -11.05 -5.56 13.28
N HIS A 22 -11.32 -4.40 12.68
CA HIS A 22 -10.55 -3.18 12.89
C HIS A 22 -10.56 -2.74 14.35
N ARG A 23 -11.75 -2.61 14.97
CA ARG A 23 -11.87 -2.25 16.39
C ARG A 23 -11.18 -3.23 17.31
N ARG A 24 -11.22 -4.53 17.00
CA ARG A 24 -10.47 -5.56 17.74
C ARG A 24 -8.96 -5.42 17.61
N ARG A 25 -8.44 -5.04 16.44
CA ARG A 25 -7.01 -4.74 16.25
C ARG A 25 -6.58 -3.52 17.05
N VAL A 26 -7.39 -2.45 17.03
CA VAL A 26 -7.14 -1.23 17.80
C VAL A 26 -7.20 -1.51 19.31
N ALA A 27 -8.22 -2.24 19.77
CA ALA A 27 -8.40 -2.57 21.19
C ALA A 27 -7.40 -3.59 21.74
N ALA A 28 -6.87 -4.48 20.90
CA ALA A 28 -5.83 -5.44 21.31
C ALA A 28 -4.43 -4.81 21.44
N GLY A 29 -4.30 -3.49 21.25
CA GLY A 29 -2.99 -2.83 21.19
C GLY A 29 -2.17 -3.45 20.05
N SER A 30 -2.60 -3.27 18.80
CA SER A 30 -1.85 -3.76 17.63
C SER A 30 -0.38 -3.36 17.75
N PRO A 31 0.59 -4.30 17.71
CA PRO A 31 1.99 -3.92 17.87
C PRO A 31 2.44 -3.17 16.62
N ALA A 32 2.45 -1.85 16.72
CA ALA A 32 3.42 -0.91 16.16
C ALA A 32 3.71 -0.90 14.63
N GLY A 33 2.93 -1.49 13.73
CA GLY A 33 3.18 -1.31 12.29
C GLY A 33 2.17 -1.96 11.36
N ILE A 34 2.06 -1.41 10.14
CA ILE A 34 1.12 -1.85 9.10
C ILE A 34 1.55 -3.21 8.54
N PRO A 35 0.75 -4.28 8.72
CA PRO A 35 1.09 -5.58 8.19
C PRO A 35 0.93 -5.63 6.66
N GLY A 36 1.85 -6.32 5.99
CA GLY A 36 1.74 -6.51 4.55
C GLY A 36 2.70 -7.55 4.01
N MET A 37 2.87 -7.51 2.70
CA MET A 37 3.93 -8.22 1.99
C MET A 37 4.71 -7.25 1.13
N ALA A 38 5.99 -7.49 0.94
CA ALA A 38 6.79 -6.71 0.01
C ALA A 38 7.74 -7.55 -0.82
N ARG A 39 8.16 -7.00 -1.96
CA ARG A 39 9.22 -7.56 -2.79
C ARG A 39 10.17 -6.48 -3.29
N THR A 40 11.42 -6.87 -3.44
CA THR A 40 12.52 -6.04 -3.93
C THR A 40 13.39 -6.92 -4.84
N PRO A 41 13.75 -6.50 -6.06
CA PRO A 41 13.21 -5.31 -6.74
C PRO A 41 11.71 -5.46 -7.08
N ALA A 42 11.04 -4.36 -7.40
CA ALA A 42 9.67 -4.40 -7.92
C ALA A 42 9.59 -5.29 -9.17
N GLY A 43 8.47 -5.99 -9.37
CA GLY A 43 8.23 -6.89 -10.51
C GLY A 43 9.01 -8.21 -10.50
N GLY A 44 10.23 -8.24 -9.95
CA GLY A 44 11.12 -9.41 -10.00
C GLY A 44 11.36 -10.12 -8.67
N GLY A 45 11.17 -9.44 -7.53
CA GLY A 45 11.43 -10.00 -6.22
C GLY A 45 10.39 -11.02 -5.73
N ARG A 46 10.79 -11.89 -4.81
CA ARG A 46 9.87 -12.77 -4.08
C ARG A 46 9.09 -11.97 -3.03
N TRP A 47 7.77 -12.16 -2.97
CA TRP A 47 6.95 -11.63 -1.89
C TRP A 47 7.38 -12.18 -0.52
N ARG A 48 7.60 -11.28 0.43
CA ARG A 48 7.98 -11.60 1.82
C ARG A 48 7.04 -10.86 2.76
N SER A 49 6.53 -11.55 3.77
CA SER A 49 5.74 -10.93 4.82
C SER A 49 6.59 -9.99 5.66
N GLY A 50 5.98 -8.94 6.17
CA GLY A 50 6.63 -7.95 7.00
C GLY A 50 5.65 -6.92 7.52
N ARG A 51 6.20 -5.85 8.07
CA ARG A 51 5.45 -4.71 8.61
C ARG A 51 6.13 -3.41 8.21
N LEU A 52 5.32 -2.42 7.86
CA LEU A 52 5.76 -1.05 7.69
C LEU A 52 5.61 -0.30 9.02
N TYR A 53 6.67 0.39 9.42
CA TYR A 53 6.70 1.25 10.59
C TYR A 53 6.81 2.69 10.10
N ALA A 54 5.90 3.55 10.54
CA ALA A 54 5.86 4.97 10.20
C ALA A 54 6.30 5.78 11.42
N ASP A 55 7.61 5.78 11.70
CA ASP A 55 8.18 6.46 12.87
C ASP A 55 8.52 7.92 12.50
N GLY A 56 7.54 8.84 12.59
CA GLY A 56 7.78 10.30 12.58
C GLY A 56 8.61 10.86 11.41
N GLY A 57 8.56 10.24 10.23
CA GLY A 57 9.34 10.63 9.03
C GLY A 57 10.42 9.64 8.62
N ALA A 58 10.74 8.64 9.44
CA ALA A 58 11.66 7.56 9.15
C ALA A 58 10.90 6.26 8.84
N ALA A 59 10.09 6.27 7.78
CA ALA A 59 9.37 5.09 7.37
C ALA A 59 10.35 3.94 7.08
N ARG A 60 10.02 2.73 7.53
CA ARG A 60 10.85 1.53 7.27
C ARG A 60 10.00 0.30 7.07
N TRP A 61 10.45 -0.58 6.19
CA TRP A 61 9.90 -1.92 6.05
C TRP A 61 10.74 -2.92 6.83
N GLN A 62 10.11 -3.62 7.77
CA GLN A 62 10.70 -4.72 8.50
C GLN A 62 10.15 -6.04 7.96
N PRO A 63 10.93 -6.82 7.19
CA PRO A 63 10.52 -8.16 6.82
C PRO A 63 10.50 -9.07 8.05
N GLY A 64 9.69 -10.12 8.02
CA GLY A 64 9.67 -11.13 9.09
C GLY A 64 10.99 -11.91 9.22
N ARG A 65 11.81 -11.91 8.16
CA ARG A 65 13.20 -12.40 8.16
C ARG A 65 14.07 -11.51 7.27
N GLY A 66 15.23 -11.13 7.77
CA GLY A 66 16.22 -10.30 7.05
C GLY A 66 16.30 -8.86 7.58
N PRO A 67 17.17 -8.05 6.97
CA PRO A 67 17.38 -6.66 7.38
C PRO A 67 16.16 -5.78 7.06
N ALA A 68 15.97 -4.73 7.87
CA ALA A 68 15.00 -3.69 7.57
C ALA A 68 15.43 -2.91 6.32
N VAL A 69 14.46 -2.48 5.52
CA VAL A 69 14.66 -1.61 4.36
C VAL A 69 14.18 -0.22 4.74
N SER A 70 15.07 0.77 4.63
CA SER A 70 14.68 2.17 4.83
C SER A 70 13.71 2.60 3.74
N LEU A 71 12.64 3.26 4.12
CA LEU A 71 11.71 3.97 3.23
C LEU A 71 11.75 5.48 3.48
N ALA A 72 12.72 5.96 4.27
CA ALA A 72 13.01 7.39 4.34
C ALA A 72 13.30 7.89 2.91
N GLY A 73 12.67 9.00 2.54
CA GLY A 73 12.80 9.57 1.19
C GLY A 73 12.18 8.76 0.05
N ALA A 74 11.63 7.56 0.30
CA ALA A 74 10.96 6.78 -0.73
C ALA A 74 9.72 7.51 -1.27
N ARG A 75 9.35 7.21 -2.51
CA ARG A 75 8.17 7.80 -3.17
C ARG A 75 7.30 6.74 -3.79
N ALA A 76 6.01 6.79 -3.53
CA ALA A 76 5.04 5.95 -4.21
C ALA A 76 4.89 6.41 -5.67
N THR A 77 5.10 5.52 -6.61
CA THR A 77 5.04 5.80 -8.06
C THR A 77 3.76 5.28 -8.71
N ALA A 78 3.13 4.25 -8.12
CA ALA A 78 1.85 3.73 -8.59
C ALA A 78 1.12 2.94 -7.50
N VAL A 79 -0.22 2.92 -7.57
CA VAL A 79 -1.08 2.06 -6.73
C VAL A 79 -1.99 1.22 -7.62
N ARG A 80 -1.91 -0.11 -7.52
CA ARG A 80 -2.68 -1.03 -8.37
C ARG A 80 -3.29 -2.20 -7.60
N ALA A 81 -4.24 -2.88 -8.24
CA ALA A 81 -4.70 -4.18 -7.76
C ALA A 81 -3.65 -5.26 -8.09
N PRO A 82 -3.61 -6.35 -7.31
CA PRO A 82 -2.87 -7.56 -7.68
C PRO A 82 -3.40 -8.13 -9.00
N SER A 83 -2.50 -8.63 -9.83
CA SER A 83 -2.86 -9.56 -10.90
C SER A 83 -3.37 -10.89 -10.30
N VAL A 84 -4.00 -11.72 -11.12
CA VAL A 84 -4.45 -13.07 -10.72
C VAL A 84 -3.28 -13.89 -10.15
N ARG A 85 -2.13 -13.87 -10.83
CA ARG A 85 -0.92 -14.60 -10.39
C ARG A 85 -0.40 -14.08 -9.05
N GLU A 86 -0.40 -12.76 -8.86
CA GLU A 86 0.01 -12.17 -7.59
C GLU A 86 -0.98 -12.50 -6.47
N GLY A 87 -2.28 -12.49 -6.74
CA GLY A 87 -3.33 -12.87 -5.78
C GLY A 87 -3.24 -14.30 -5.25
N LEU A 88 -2.45 -15.18 -5.87
CA LEU A 88 -2.10 -16.50 -5.32
C LEU A 88 -0.95 -16.44 -4.30
N SER A 89 -0.11 -15.40 -4.35
CA SER A 89 1.08 -15.22 -3.49
C SER A 89 0.87 -14.19 -2.37
N ILE A 90 -0.06 -13.25 -2.58
CA ILE A 90 -0.44 -12.20 -1.62
C ILE A 90 -1.96 -12.22 -1.43
N ASN A 91 -2.49 -11.42 -0.51
CA ASN A 91 -3.94 -11.31 -0.35
C ASN A 91 -4.58 -10.69 -1.62
N PRO A 92 -5.54 -11.34 -2.30
CA PRO A 92 -6.11 -10.83 -3.55
C PRO A 92 -6.90 -9.52 -3.37
N GLY A 93 -7.39 -9.24 -2.16
CA GLY A 93 -8.05 -7.99 -1.81
C GLY A 93 -7.10 -6.84 -1.46
N SER A 94 -5.78 -7.04 -1.54
CA SER A 94 -4.78 -6.02 -1.24
C SER A 94 -4.68 -4.94 -2.33
N ARG A 95 -3.93 -3.87 -2.03
CA ARG A 95 -3.43 -2.89 -2.99
C ARG A 95 -1.92 -2.95 -2.98
N ILE A 96 -1.33 -2.99 -4.17
CA ILE A 96 0.12 -2.97 -4.36
C ILE A 96 0.54 -1.53 -4.62
N VAL A 97 1.45 -1.02 -3.80
CA VAL A 97 2.08 0.29 -3.96
C VAL A 97 3.50 0.06 -4.47
N ALA A 98 3.79 0.55 -5.67
CA ALA A 98 5.14 0.62 -6.21
C ALA A 98 5.84 1.85 -5.64
N CYS A 99 7.08 1.67 -5.20
CA CYS A 99 7.88 2.69 -4.57
C CYS A 99 9.26 2.75 -5.20
N ASP A 100 9.76 3.96 -5.42
CA ASP A 100 11.17 4.22 -5.67
C ASP A 100 11.85 4.50 -4.32
N LEU A 101 12.96 3.83 -4.05
CA LEU A 101 13.73 4.00 -2.83
C LEU A 101 14.74 5.13 -2.98
N GLU A 102 14.95 5.89 -1.90
CA GLU A 102 16.03 6.88 -1.84
C GLU A 102 17.38 6.16 -1.97
N GLY A 103 18.28 6.66 -2.84
CA GLY A 103 19.56 6.00 -3.14
C GLY A 103 19.51 4.95 -4.25
N GLY A 104 18.34 4.74 -4.87
CA GLY A 104 18.17 3.85 -6.01
C GLY A 104 17.66 2.46 -5.62
N GLY A 105 16.80 1.92 -6.48
CA GLY A 105 16.11 0.65 -6.26
C GLY A 105 14.60 0.82 -6.19
N THR A 106 13.89 -0.28 -6.42
CA THR A 106 12.43 -0.28 -6.48
C THR A 106 11.87 -1.34 -5.55
N MET A 107 10.70 -1.05 -4.98
CA MET A 107 10.04 -1.96 -4.05
C MET A 107 8.53 -1.93 -4.30
N GLU A 108 7.88 -3.07 -4.16
CA GLU A 108 6.42 -3.13 -4.15
C GLU A 108 5.94 -3.62 -2.80
N ILE A 109 4.95 -2.93 -2.24
CA ILE A 109 4.35 -3.24 -0.94
C ILE A 109 2.85 -3.51 -1.13
N ALA A 110 2.42 -4.71 -0.80
CA ALA A 110 1.03 -5.12 -0.76
C ALA A 110 0.45 -4.94 0.65
N VAL A 111 -0.53 -4.06 0.77
CA VAL A 111 -1.27 -3.79 2.02
C VAL A 111 -2.77 -3.93 1.82
N MET A 112 -3.52 -4.13 2.91
CA MET A 112 -4.98 -4.13 2.80
C MET A 112 -5.48 -2.73 2.44
N PRO A 113 -6.63 -2.58 1.75
CA PRO A 113 -7.14 -1.27 1.33
C PRO A 113 -7.38 -0.30 2.50
N LEU A 114 -7.72 -0.82 3.67
CA LEU A 114 -7.91 -0.04 4.89
C LEU A 114 -6.60 0.57 5.43
N ASP A 115 -5.47 -0.06 5.13
CA ASP A 115 -4.14 0.35 5.56
C ASP A 115 -3.43 1.21 4.49
N LEU A 116 -4.00 1.30 3.28
CA LEU A 116 -3.39 2.01 2.14
C LEU A 116 -3.15 3.49 2.44
N ARG A 117 -4.12 4.15 3.08
CA ARG A 117 -4.00 5.57 3.40
C ARG A 117 -2.81 5.83 4.33
N GLU A 118 -2.71 5.06 5.41
CA GLU A 118 -1.62 5.19 6.38
C GLU A 118 -0.25 4.91 5.73
N LEU A 119 -0.19 3.95 4.80
CA LEU A 119 1.02 3.71 4.00
C LEU A 119 1.39 4.90 3.10
N LEU A 120 0.42 5.53 2.43
CA LEU A 120 0.68 6.69 1.57
C LEU A 120 0.99 7.97 2.37
N GLU A 121 0.52 8.08 3.62
CA GLU A 121 0.96 9.12 4.55
C GLU A 121 2.43 8.92 4.95
N ALA A 122 2.90 7.67 5.08
CA ALA A 122 4.29 7.34 5.39
C ALA A 122 5.23 7.37 4.16
N VAL A 123 4.72 7.03 2.98
CA VAL A 123 5.45 7.03 1.71
C VAL A 123 4.65 7.85 0.69
N PRO A 124 4.86 9.18 0.65
CA PRO A 124 4.10 10.07 -0.21
C PRO A 124 4.26 9.74 -1.69
N GLU A 125 3.24 10.05 -2.47
CA GLU A 125 3.31 9.93 -3.94
C GLU A 125 4.38 10.86 -4.53
N ALA A 126 5.05 10.38 -5.57
CA ALA A 126 5.91 11.21 -6.41
C ALA A 126 5.04 12.25 -7.14
N THR A 127 4.74 13.37 -6.47
CA THR A 127 4.08 14.51 -7.13
C THR A 127 5.09 15.15 -8.07
N GLY A 128 5.08 14.69 -9.31
CA GLY A 128 6.02 15.10 -10.35
C GLY A 128 5.56 14.52 -11.69
N ARG A 129 4.36 14.91 -12.14
CA ARG A 129 4.11 14.91 -13.58
C ARG A 129 5.17 15.86 -14.16
N PRO A 130 6.05 15.44 -15.09
CA PRO A 130 6.86 16.41 -15.81
C PRO A 130 5.88 17.39 -16.45
N GLU A 131 5.99 18.67 -16.08
CA GLU A 131 5.26 19.72 -16.77
C GLU A 131 5.57 19.54 -18.26
N PRO A 132 4.56 19.33 -19.12
CA PRO A 132 4.82 19.24 -20.55
C PRO A 132 5.59 20.49 -20.95
N PRO A 133 6.66 20.37 -21.78
CA PRO A 133 7.46 21.52 -22.15
C PRO A 133 6.53 22.61 -22.64
N GLN A 134 6.52 23.76 -21.95
CA GLN A 134 5.73 24.91 -22.34
C GLN A 134 6.15 25.25 -23.78
N ARG A 135 5.24 25.00 -24.72
CA ARG A 135 5.46 25.34 -26.12
C ARG A 135 5.65 26.86 -26.16
N PRO A 136 6.79 27.39 -26.64
CA PRO A 136 6.94 28.83 -26.76
C PRO A 136 5.79 29.37 -27.62
N GLU A 137 5.15 30.44 -27.15
CA GLU A 137 4.11 31.13 -27.91
C GLU A 137 4.68 31.55 -29.27
N PRO A 138 3.94 31.34 -30.37
CA PRO A 138 4.35 31.86 -31.66
C PRO A 138 4.34 33.39 -31.61
N THR A 139 5.53 33.96 -31.59
CA THR A 139 5.71 35.39 -31.85
C THR A 139 5.59 35.60 -33.37
N GLY A 140 4.52 36.28 -33.79
CA GLY A 140 4.40 36.93 -35.10
C GLY A 140 3.89 36.05 -36.24
#